data_AF-A0A3N4JJU2-F1
#
_entry.id   AF-A0A3N4JJU2-F1
#
_cell.length_a   1.000
_cell.length_b   1.000
_cell.length_c   1.000
_cell.angle_alpha   90.00
_cell.angle_beta   90.00
_cell.angle_gamma   90.00
#
_symmetry.space_group_name_H-M   'P 1'
#
loop_
_entity.id
_entity.type
_entity.pdbx_description
1 polymer ?
#
loop_
_entity_poly.entity_id
_entity_poly.type
_entity_poly.pdbx_seq_one_letter_code
_entity_poly.pdbx_strand_id
1 'polypeptide(L)'
;MYTSAVLLGMLPMAFAHMGLWDPSAFGFNGDGYTLVEPLSGKPFNQWWFHGNLNQKPTGPPMSLPAGGTVTVEIACNKDFTSFGKKAPSYHAGTPIDPNQLLGCGLAIAYKDDATKVQPEDFTIFSVNDKCVNGLKQAFPVPAKMPPCPKGKCICAWFWQGQDSDNEMYMTGFECKVDGATGTTSVGKPLPPKYCPNGSDCVSGPKQPMYWANERPNVQFSGDFLQKPSYNAKWGFKNGAQDDIFDGTSGSKPGPADPTPTTLLTVTSKPAPTATASPGGGTCSWPGHCAGASCGSNNDCSDALTCKNGKCA
;
A
#
# COMPACT_ATOMS: atom_id res chain seq x y z
N MET A 1 2.43 -57.90 -20.15
CA MET A 1 1.75 -56.59 -20.17
C MET A 1 2.14 -55.87 -18.89
N TYR A 2 3.07 -54.92 -18.95
CA TYR A 2 3.50 -54.14 -17.79
C TYR A 2 2.75 -52.81 -17.80
N THR A 3 1.74 -52.70 -16.94
CA THR A 3 1.01 -51.46 -16.68
C THR A 3 1.92 -50.53 -15.88
N SER A 4 2.52 -49.54 -16.54
CA SER A 4 3.20 -48.43 -15.86
C SER A 4 2.15 -47.55 -15.20
N ALA A 5 2.09 -47.57 -13.87
CA ALA A 5 1.32 -46.59 -13.11
C ALA A 5 2.07 -45.25 -13.16
N VAL A 6 1.52 -44.28 -13.90
CA VAL A 6 1.97 -42.90 -13.84
C VAL A 6 1.53 -42.34 -12.49
N LEU A 7 2.46 -42.27 -11.55
CA LEU A 7 2.28 -41.56 -10.28
C LEU A 7 2.28 -40.06 -10.59
N LEU A 8 1.09 -39.49 -10.79
CA LEU A 8 0.91 -38.04 -10.88
C LEU A 8 1.19 -37.46 -9.48
N GLY A 9 2.46 -37.13 -9.21
CA GLY A 9 2.83 -36.42 -8.00
C GLY A 9 2.14 -35.06 -7.98
N MET A 10 1.12 -34.91 -7.14
CA MET A 10 0.63 -33.58 -6.75
C MET A 10 1.77 -32.92 -5.97
N LEU A 11 2.55 -32.09 -6.65
CA LEU A 11 3.42 -31.13 -5.99
C LEU A 11 2.53 -30.27 -5.08
N PRO A 12 2.79 -30.20 -3.77
CA PRO A 12 2.08 -29.27 -2.91
C PRO A 12 2.39 -27.86 -3.41
N MET A 13 1.40 -27.21 -4.00
CA MET A 13 1.46 -25.76 -4.25
C MET A 13 1.59 -25.10 -2.88
N ALA A 14 2.79 -24.61 -2.58
CA ALA A 14 3.10 -24.00 -1.31
C ALA A 14 2.42 -22.63 -1.24
N PHE A 15 1.28 -22.56 -0.55
CA PHE A 15 0.60 -21.30 -0.27
C PHE A 15 1.36 -20.51 0.81
N ALA A 16 2.15 -19.52 0.42
CA ALA A 16 2.81 -18.59 1.35
C ALA A 16 1.83 -17.49 1.79
N HIS A 17 0.74 -17.85 2.48
CA HIS A 17 -0.19 -16.91 3.09
C HIS A 17 0.41 -16.25 4.31
N MET A 18 0.66 -14.94 4.30
CA MET A 18 1.38 -14.28 5.39
C MET A 18 0.61 -13.08 5.92
N GLY A 19 0.72 -12.85 7.22
CA GLY A 19 0.19 -11.67 7.89
C GLY A 19 1.14 -11.16 8.94
N LEU A 20 1.05 -9.87 9.23
CA LEU A 20 1.73 -9.26 10.37
C LEU A 20 0.97 -9.59 11.65
N TRP A 21 1.67 -10.02 12.69
CA TRP A 21 1.10 -10.32 13.98
C TRP A 21 1.62 -9.34 15.03
N ASP A 22 0.69 -8.61 15.64
CA ASP A 22 0.91 -7.78 16.81
C ASP A 22 -0.45 -7.52 17.50
N PRO A 23 -0.53 -7.43 18.84
CA PRO A 23 -1.77 -7.12 19.56
C PRO A 23 -2.46 -5.81 19.14
N SER A 24 -1.73 -4.88 18.49
CA SER A 24 -2.26 -3.66 17.90
C SER A 24 -2.97 -3.86 16.56
N ALA A 25 -2.95 -5.07 15.97
CA ALA A 25 -3.59 -5.37 14.70
C ALA A 25 -5.13 -5.48 14.81
N PHE A 26 -5.82 -4.96 13.81
CA PHE A 26 -7.26 -5.18 13.66
C PHE A 26 -7.49 -6.65 13.31
N GLY A 27 -8.40 -7.33 14.03
CA GLY A 27 -8.63 -8.77 13.85
C GLY A 27 -7.59 -9.69 14.52
N PHE A 28 -6.73 -9.18 15.42
CA PHE A 28 -5.71 -9.97 16.10
C PHE A 28 -6.26 -11.23 16.82
N ASN A 29 -7.46 -11.14 17.41
CA ASN A 29 -8.13 -12.26 18.10
C ASN A 29 -9.03 -13.10 17.20
N GLY A 30 -8.98 -12.91 15.88
CA GLY A 30 -9.64 -13.79 14.93
C GLY A 30 -9.09 -15.22 14.94
N ASP A 31 -9.51 -16.00 13.95
CA ASP A 31 -9.19 -17.41 13.77
C ASP A 31 -7.71 -17.72 13.45
N GLY A 32 -6.87 -16.69 13.26
CA GLY A 32 -5.47 -16.83 12.89
C GLY A 32 -5.22 -17.04 11.39
N TYR A 33 -6.29 -17.15 10.58
CA TYR A 33 -6.22 -17.42 9.14
C TYR A 33 -6.76 -16.27 8.29
N THR A 34 -7.81 -15.59 8.76
CA THR A 34 -8.43 -14.47 8.04
C THR A 34 -7.43 -13.35 7.74
N LEU A 35 -6.49 -13.07 8.65
CA LEU A 35 -5.45 -12.04 8.49
C LEU A 35 -4.31 -12.43 7.54
N VAL A 36 -4.20 -13.70 7.16
CA VAL A 36 -3.19 -14.17 6.21
C VAL A 36 -3.79 -14.51 4.86
N GLU A 37 -5.11 -14.42 4.71
CA GLU A 37 -5.80 -14.68 3.45
C GLU A 37 -5.36 -13.66 2.39
N PRO A 38 -5.11 -14.06 1.14
CA PRO A 38 -4.75 -13.09 0.12
C PRO A 38 -5.96 -12.25 -0.28
N LEU A 39 -5.71 -11.01 -0.62
CA LEU A 39 -6.73 -10.08 -1.10
C LEU A 39 -6.69 -10.04 -2.63
N SER A 40 -7.64 -10.74 -3.25
CA SER A 40 -7.82 -10.78 -4.71
C SER A 40 -9.30 -10.74 -5.08
N GLY A 41 -9.67 -9.85 -6.02
CA GLY A 41 -11.03 -9.72 -6.54
C GLY A 41 -12.09 -9.30 -5.50
N LYS A 42 -11.67 -8.70 -4.37
CA LYS A 42 -12.58 -8.38 -3.26
C LYS A 42 -13.16 -6.96 -3.39
N PRO A 43 -14.41 -6.74 -2.95
CA PRO A 43 -14.97 -5.41 -2.78
C PRO A 43 -14.25 -4.57 -1.73
N PHE A 44 -14.37 -3.23 -1.81
CA PHE A 44 -13.62 -2.33 -0.91
C PHE A 44 -13.77 -2.67 0.57
N ASN A 45 -14.99 -2.92 1.05
CA ASN A 45 -15.26 -3.22 2.46
C ASN A 45 -14.71 -4.58 2.93
N GLN A 46 -14.31 -5.47 2.02
CA GLN A 46 -13.74 -6.77 2.35
C GLN A 46 -12.21 -6.75 2.34
N TRP A 47 -11.58 -6.10 1.37
CA TRP A 47 -10.12 -6.05 1.34
C TRP A 47 -9.56 -4.99 2.30
N TRP A 48 -10.26 -3.87 2.46
CA TRP A 48 -9.82 -2.79 3.33
C TRP A 48 -9.78 -3.27 4.78
N PHE A 49 -8.58 -3.29 5.38
CA PHE A 49 -8.35 -3.85 6.72
C PHE A 49 -8.85 -5.30 6.87
N HIS A 50 -8.92 -6.10 5.81
CA HIS A 50 -9.55 -7.43 5.82
C HIS A 50 -11.01 -7.43 6.31
N GLY A 51 -11.72 -6.30 6.20
CA GLY A 51 -13.06 -6.14 6.77
C GLY A 51 -13.09 -6.11 8.30
N ASN A 52 -11.94 -6.01 8.97
CA ASN A 52 -11.80 -6.15 10.42
C ASN A 52 -11.89 -4.82 11.19
N LEU A 53 -12.41 -3.73 10.59
CA LEU A 53 -12.51 -2.42 11.27
C LEU A 53 -13.37 -2.43 12.55
N ASN A 54 -14.29 -3.39 12.67
CA ASN A 54 -15.11 -3.66 13.86
C ASN A 54 -14.37 -4.52 14.92
N GLN A 55 -13.34 -5.28 14.53
CA GLN A 55 -12.51 -6.08 15.41
C GLN A 55 -11.34 -5.22 15.92
N LYS A 56 -11.62 -4.40 16.92
CA LYS A 56 -10.62 -3.47 17.48
C LYS A 56 -9.39 -4.20 18.03
N PRO A 57 -8.20 -3.58 17.93
CA PRO A 57 -7.00 -4.09 18.57
C PRO A 57 -7.16 -4.32 20.07
N THR A 58 -6.42 -5.28 20.61
CA THR A 58 -6.48 -5.64 22.04
C THR A 58 -5.26 -5.18 22.83
N GLY A 59 -4.17 -4.86 22.14
CA GLY A 59 -2.98 -4.28 22.74
C GLY A 59 -2.89 -2.77 22.57
N PRO A 60 -1.88 -2.14 23.19
CA PRO A 60 -1.58 -0.73 22.93
C PRO A 60 -1.12 -0.52 21.48
N PRO A 61 -1.17 0.72 20.95
CA PRO A 61 -0.57 1.04 19.67
C PRO A 61 0.90 0.61 19.59
N MET A 62 1.30 -0.02 18.49
CA MET A 62 2.68 -0.45 18.25
C MET A 62 3.64 0.74 18.30
N SER A 63 4.75 0.57 19.02
CA SER A 63 5.81 1.57 19.13
C SER A 63 6.67 1.61 17.87
N LEU A 64 6.72 2.77 17.22
CA LEU A 64 7.63 3.08 16.11
C LEU A 64 8.71 4.05 16.63
N PRO A 65 9.95 3.58 16.92
CA PRO A 65 10.99 4.44 17.46
C PRO A 65 11.57 5.33 16.34
N ALA A 66 11.33 6.64 16.38
CA ALA A 66 11.87 7.57 15.37
C ALA A 66 13.40 7.48 15.29
N GLY A 67 13.93 7.21 14.10
CA GLY A 67 15.38 7.03 13.86
C GLY A 67 15.94 5.68 14.32
N GLY A 68 15.09 4.83 14.88
CA GLY A 68 15.40 3.46 15.25
C GLY A 68 14.84 2.45 14.25
N THR A 69 14.71 1.21 14.72
CA THR A 69 14.17 0.09 13.93
C THR A 69 13.05 -0.57 14.70
N VAL A 70 11.89 -0.76 14.06
CA VAL A 70 10.84 -1.64 14.56
C VAL A 70 11.04 -3.04 13.97
N THR A 71 10.87 -4.07 14.80
CA THR A 71 10.85 -5.47 14.34
C THR A 71 9.43 -5.99 14.47
N VAL A 72 8.88 -6.55 13.40
CA VAL A 72 7.55 -7.14 13.36
C VAL A 72 7.65 -8.64 13.12
N GLU A 73 6.66 -9.39 13.60
CA GLU A 73 6.54 -10.82 13.35
C GLU A 73 5.57 -11.07 12.19
N ILE A 74 6.04 -11.78 11.16
CA ILE A 74 5.26 -12.17 9.99
C ILE A 74 5.25 -13.69 9.92
N ALA A 75 4.06 -14.28 9.89
CA ALA A 75 3.90 -15.73 9.84
C ALA A 75 2.59 -16.14 9.18
N CYS A 76 2.53 -17.41 8.77
CA CYS A 76 1.31 -18.02 8.22
C CYS A 76 0.15 -18.14 9.20
N ASN A 77 0.44 -18.03 10.50
CA ASN A 77 -0.57 -18.11 11.55
C ASN A 77 0.01 -17.53 12.84
N LYS A 78 -0.84 -16.89 13.64
CA LYS A 78 -0.49 -16.33 14.96
C LYS A 78 0.18 -17.35 15.88
N ASP A 79 -0.22 -18.62 15.81
CA ASP A 79 0.30 -19.69 16.68
C ASP A 79 1.82 -19.87 16.60
N PHE A 80 2.45 -19.48 15.47
CA PHE A 80 3.88 -19.63 15.23
C PHE A 80 4.68 -18.34 15.48
N THR A 81 4.07 -17.37 16.15
CA THR A 81 4.69 -16.12 16.59
C THR A 81 4.89 -16.15 18.11
N SER A 82 5.50 -15.10 18.66
CA SER A 82 5.60 -14.89 20.12
C SER A 82 4.23 -14.77 20.81
N PHE A 83 3.15 -14.57 20.05
CA PHE A 83 1.77 -14.52 20.55
C PHE A 83 1.05 -15.87 20.56
N GLY A 84 1.71 -16.91 20.04
CA GLY A 84 1.17 -18.24 19.89
C GLY A 84 1.67 -19.25 20.94
N LYS A 85 1.26 -20.51 20.76
CA LYS A 85 1.71 -21.63 21.61
C LYS A 85 2.65 -22.60 20.90
N LYS A 86 2.82 -22.47 19.58
CA LYS A 86 3.64 -23.39 18.78
C LYS A 86 5.07 -22.88 18.68
N ALA A 87 5.98 -23.75 18.26
CA ALA A 87 7.37 -23.36 18.02
C ALA A 87 7.43 -22.24 16.97
N PRO A 88 8.21 -21.16 17.21
CA PRO A 88 8.27 -20.03 16.29
C PRO A 88 8.68 -20.42 14.88
N SER A 89 7.88 -20.00 13.89
CA SER A 89 8.10 -20.29 12.48
C SER A 89 7.24 -19.35 11.63
N TYR A 90 7.63 -19.10 10.38
CA TYR A 90 6.84 -18.25 9.47
C TYR A 90 6.11 -19.05 8.37
N HIS A 91 6.61 -20.24 8.01
CA HIS A 91 6.02 -21.18 7.04
C HIS A 91 5.70 -20.62 5.65
N ALA A 92 6.66 -20.00 4.97
CA ALA A 92 6.47 -19.49 3.61
C ALA A 92 6.78 -20.51 2.48
N GLY A 93 6.72 -21.82 2.76
CA GLY A 93 7.00 -22.89 1.80
C GLY A 93 8.48 -23.33 1.71
N THR A 94 8.74 -24.33 0.85
CA THR A 94 10.09 -24.80 0.45
C THR A 94 10.94 -23.64 -0.12
N PRO A 95 12.28 -23.70 -0.04
CA PRO A 95 13.14 -22.52 0.13
C PRO A 95 12.75 -21.34 -0.74
N ILE A 96 12.47 -20.19 -0.12
CA ILE A 96 12.23 -18.94 -0.84
C ILE A 96 13.49 -18.61 -1.65
N ASP A 97 13.34 -18.51 -2.97
CA ASP A 97 14.38 -17.94 -3.81
C ASP A 97 14.49 -16.44 -3.49
N PRO A 98 15.65 -15.95 -3.00
CA PRO A 98 15.84 -14.53 -2.72
C PRO A 98 15.60 -13.61 -3.93
N ASN A 99 15.66 -14.16 -5.16
CA ASN A 99 15.36 -13.44 -6.40
C ASN A 99 13.86 -13.25 -6.66
N GLN A 100 13.01 -14.00 -5.96
CA GLN A 100 11.55 -13.90 -6.01
C GLN A 100 10.97 -12.98 -4.92
N LEU A 101 11.82 -12.33 -4.11
CA LEU A 101 11.36 -11.39 -3.10
C LEU A 101 10.97 -10.05 -3.72
N LEU A 102 9.71 -9.67 -3.54
CA LEU A 102 9.19 -8.37 -3.97
C LEU A 102 9.27 -7.27 -2.90
N GLY A 103 9.69 -7.63 -1.69
CA GLY A 103 9.71 -6.73 -0.56
C GLY A 103 8.31 -6.43 -0.02
N CYS A 104 8.27 -5.75 1.12
CA CYS A 104 7.04 -5.33 1.76
C CYS A 104 7.26 -3.96 2.43
N GLY A 105 6.16 -3.27 2.75
CA GLY A 105 6.21 -1.92 3.30
C GLY A 105 5.33 -1.74 4.53
N LEU A 106 5.75 -0.82 5.40
CA LEU A 106 4.91 -0.25 6.45
C LEU A 106 4.43 1.14 6.02
N ALA A 107 3.13 1.35 6.12
CA ALA A 107 2.48 2.62 5.85
C ALA A 107 1.90 3.22 7.13
N ILE A 108 1.76 4.54 7.14
CA ILE A 108 1.17 5.30 8.24
C ILE A 108 0.17 6.33 7.70
N ALA A 109 -0.94 6.50 8.39
CA ALA A 109 -1.91 7.55 8.22
C ALA A 109 -2.04 8.31 9.56
N TYR A 110 -1.87 9.63 9.52
CA TYR A 110 -1.93 10.50 10.71
C TYR A 110 -3.39 10.78 11.13
N LYS A 111 -4.11 9.71 11.46
CA LYS A 111 -5.47 9.70 12.00
C LYS A 111 -5.51 8.81 13.23
N ASP A 112 -6.37 9.13 14.20
CA ASP A 112 -6.53 8.39 15.45
C ASP A 112 -7.70 7.37 15.41
N ASP A 113 -8.38 7.27 14.27
CA ASP A 113 -9.53 6.41 14.06
C ASP A 113 -9.48 5.75 12.67
N ALA A 114 -9.32 4.44 12.65
CA ALA A 114 -9.24 3.65 11.41
C ALA A 114 -10.48 3.76 10.52
N THR A 115 -11.65 4.07 11.08
CA THR A 115 -12.88 4.25 10.29
C THR A 115 -12.87 5.53 9.45
N LYS A 116 -11.96 6.47 9.76
CA LYS A 116 -11.78 7.73 9.03
C LYS A 116 -10.63 7.67 8.03
N VAL A 117 -9.85 6.58 8.01
CA VAL A 117 -8.73 6.41 7.08
C VAL A 117 -9.27 6.00 5.71
N GLN A 118 -8.78 6.66 4.68
CA GLN A 118 -8.97 6.38 3.27
C GLN A 118 -7.65 5.87 2.67
N PRO A 119 -7.69 5.14 1.53
CA PRO A 119 -6.50 4.66 0.84
C PRO A 119 -5.45 5.77 0.60
N GLU A 120 -5.88 6.98 0.28
CA GLU A 120 -5.01 8.10 -0.07
C GLU A 120 -4.31 8.74 1.14
N ASP A 121 -4.71 8.40 2.37
CA ASP A 121 -4.06 8.91 3.58
C ASP A 121 -2.77 8.15 3.92
N PHE A 122 -2.64 6.91 3.46
CA PHE A 122 -1.49 6.08 3.80
C PHE A 122 -0.25 6.50 3.03
N THR A 123 0.83 6.71 3.77
CA THR A 123 2.18 6.93 3.23
C THR A 123 3.10 5.79 3.66
N ILE A 124 3.76 5.13 2.71
CA ILE A 124 4.83 4.17 3.00
C ILE A 124 6.02 4.91 3.62
N PHE A 125 6.33 4.59 4.88
CA PHE A 125 7.42 5.25 5.63
C PHE A 125 8.64 4.34 5.81
N SER A 126 8.49 3.03 5.66
CA SER A 126 9.59 2.08 5.70
C SER A 126 9.35 0.91 4.76
N VAL A 127 10.42 0.42 4.14
CA VAL A 127 10.42 -0.73 3.25
C VAL A 127 11.51 -1.70 3.68
N ASN A 128 11.23 -2.99 3.53
CA ASN A 128 12.22 -4.05 3.56
C ASN A 128 12.11 -4.82 2.25
N ASP A 129 13.10 -4.66 1.36
CA ASP A 129 13.07 -5.24 0.01
C ASP A 129 13.37 -6.75 -0.02
N LYS A 130 13.79 -7.31 1.11
CA LYS A 130 13.94 -8.76 1.34
C LYS A 130 12.82 -9.33 2.22
N CYS A 131 11.76 -8.57 2.42
CA CYS A 131 10.69 -8.95 3.32
C CYS A 131 9.99 -10.25 2.93
N VAL A 132 9.55 -10.94 3.98
CA VAL A 132 8.98 -12.29 4.02
C VAL A 132 10.03 -13.36 3.74
N ASN A 133 11.26 -13.17 4.24
CA ASN A 133 12.32 -14.18 4.23
C ASN A 133 12.53 -14.86 5.60
N GLY A 134 11.63 -14.63 6.55
CA GLY A 134 11.73 -15.12 7.93
C GLY A 134 10.66 -14.53 8.84
N LEU A 135 10.58 -15.05 10.07
CA LEU A 135 9.60 -14.63 11.07
C LEU A 135 9.75 -13.16 11.46
N LYS A 136 10.97 -12.71 11.75
CA LYS A 136 11.25 -11.35 12.23
C LYS A 136 11.69 -10.48 11.07
N GLN A 137 10.95 -9.41 10.81
CA GLN A 137 11.23 -8.46 9.75
C GLN A 137 11.53 -7.09 10.36
N ALA A 138 12.67 -6.51 9.98
CA ALA A 138 13.13 -5.23 10.48
C ALA A 138 12.76 -4.09 9.54
N PHE A 139 12.29 -2.98 10.11
CA PHE A 139 11.88 -1.77 9.40
C PHE A 139 12.49 -0.53 10.07
N PRO A 140 13.47 0.12 9.43
CA PRO A 140 14.00 1.39 9.90
C PRO A 140 12.93 2.50 9.84
N VAL A 141 12.74 3.22 10.93
CA VAL A 141 11.77 4.32 11.03
C VAL A 141 12.49 5.65 10.76
N PRO A 142 11.99 6.52 9.86
CA PRO A 142 12.62 7.82 9.62
C PRO A 142 12.80 8.63 10.92
N ALA A 143 13.95 9.29 11.08
CA ALA A 143 14.25 10.06 12.29
C ALA A 143 13.34 11.28 12.47
N LYS A 144 12.83 11.83 11.37
CA LYS A 144 12.01 13.05 11.32
C LYS A 144 10.52 12.79 11.43
N MET A 145 10.09 11.58 11.82
CA MET A 145 8.67 11.28 12.00
C MET A 145 8.03 12.23 13.04
N PRO A 146 6.95 12.96 12.69
CA PRO A 146 6.24 13.79 13.64
C PRO A 146 5.38 12.96 14.60
N PRO A 147 5.00 13.51 15.76
CA PRO A 147 4.17 12.80 16.73
C PRO A 147 2.77 12.52 16.17
N CYS A 148 2.22 11.35 16.54
CA CYS A 148 0.86 10.99 16.17
C CYS A 148 -0.19 11.86 16.87
N PRO A 149 -1.30 12.22 16.20
CA PRO A 149 -2.39 12.96 16.83
C PRO A 149 -2.93 12.17 18.03
N LYS A 150 -3.09 12.82 19.18
CA LYS A 150 -3.53 12.18 20.43
C LYS A 150 -2.69 10.94 20.82
N GLY A 151 -1.44 10.87 20.39
CA GLY A 151 -0.55 9.74 20.66
C GLY A 151 -0.87 8.47 19.87
N LYS A 152 -1.73 8.54 18.83
CA LYS A 152 -2.13 7.38 18.03
C LYS A 152 -2.30 7.71 16.55
N CYS A 153 -1.69 6.87 15.71
CA CYS A 153 -1.88 6.83 14.27
C CYS A 153 -2.47 5.48 13.88
N ILE A 154 -2.89 5.35 12.63
CA ILE A 154 -3.22 4.07 12.01
C ILE A 154 -2.10 3.70 11.04
N CYS A 155 -1.59 2.49 11.16
CA CYS A 155 -0.57 1.93 10.28
C CYS A 155 -1.11 0.70 9.56
N ALA A 156 -0.40 0.29 8.51
CA ALA A 156 -0.66 -0.97 7.84
C ALA A 156 0.61 -1.56 7.24
N TRP A 157 0.73 -2.88 7.32
CA TRP A 157 1.70 -3.66 6.57
C TRP A 157 1.12 -4.07 5.23
N PHE A 158 1.94 -4.06 4.18
CA PHE A 158 1.56 -4.47 2.83
C PHE A 158 2.61 -5.33 2.18
N TRP A 159 2.20 -6.35 1.44
CA TRP A 159 3.08 -7.29 0.75
C TRP A 159 2.45 -7.89 -0.51
N GLN A 160 3.30 -8.41 -1.39
CA GLN A 160 2.95 -9.18 -2.58
C GLN A 160 3.96 -10.33 -2.77
N GLY A 161 3.48 -11.53 -3.10
CA GLY A 161 4.35 -12.64 -3.53
C GLY A 161 4.70 -12.52 -5.02
N GLN A 162 5.91 -12.90 -5.43
CA GLN A 162 6.28 -12.92 -6.86
C GLN A 162 5.57 -14.09 -7.57
N ASP A 163 5.90 -15.31 -7.18
CA ASP A 163 5.32 -16.55 -7.71
C ASP A 163 4.00 -16.88 -7.00
N SER A 164 3.01 -16.03 -7.25
CA SER A 164 1.71 -16.11 -6.61
C SER A 164 0.63 -15.58 -7.54
N ASP A 165 -0.63 -15.86 -7.20
CA ASP A 165 -1.78 -15.33 -7.91
C ASP A 165 -1.77 -13.79 -7.92
N ASN A 166 -2.70 -13.21 -8.69
CA ASN A 166 -2.89 -11.76 -8.68
C ASN A 166 -3.55 -11.32 -7.38
N GLU A 167 -2.73 -11.08 -6.36
CA GLU A 167 -3.17 -10.81 -4.99
C GLU A 167 -2.26 -9.80 -4.27
N MET A 168 -2.80 -9.23 -3.20
CA MET A 168 -2.02 -8.41 -2.27
C MET A 168 -2.35 -8.80 -0.84
N TYR A 169 -1.46 -8.43 0.08
CA TYR A 169 -1.65 -8.63 1.51
C TYR A 169 -1.71 -7.27 2.21
N MET A 170 -2.54 -7.18 3.24
CA MET A 170 -2.66 -6.01 4.09
C MET A 170 -2.86 -6.45 5.54
N THR A 171 -2.20 -5.82 6.49
CA THR A 171 -2.60 -5.93 7.90
C THR A 171 -2.61 -4.54 8.51
N GLY A 172 -3.80 -4.03 8.83
CA GLY A 172 -3.94 -2.76 9.52
C GLY A 172 -3.72 -2.91 11.02
N PHE A 173 -3.10 -1.91 11.66
CA PHE A 173 -2.83 -1.89 13.09
C PHE A 173 -2.77 -0.46 13.65
N GLU A 174 -2.98 -0.31 14.95
CA GLU A 174 -2.76 0.96 15.64
C GLU A 174 -1.27 1.14 15.94
N CYS A 175 -0.74 2.35 15.73
CA CYS A 175 0.68 2.64 15.94
C CYS A 175 0.89 4.00 16.61
N LYS A 176 2.08 4.22 17.14
CA LYS A 176 2.53 5.51 17.67
C LYS A 176 4.00 5.73 17.36
N VAL A 177 4.40 6.99 17.21
CA VAL A 177 5.80 7.35 17.01
C VAL A 177 6.42 7.74 18.35
N ASP A 178 7.33 6.90 18.85
CA ASP A 178 8.08 7.16 20.07
C ASP A 178 9.37 7.94 19.73
N GLY A 179 9.76 8.87 20.60
CA GLY A 179 10.92 9.73 20.34
C GLY A 179 10.72 10.72 19.19
N ALA A 180 9.47 11.00 18.79
CA ALA A 180 9.14 11.89 17.69
C ALA A 180 9.67 13.32 17.96
N THR A 181 10.63 13.75 17.14
CA THR A 181 11.18 15.13 17.17
C THR A 181 10.83 15.92 15.90
N GLY A 182 10.22 15.26 14.90
CA GLY A 182 9.78 15.90 13.67
C GLY A 182 8.70 16.94 13.92
N THR A 183 8.88 18.13 13.36
CA THR A 183 7.88 19.21 13.35
C THR A 183 7.15 19.32 12.02
N THR A 184 7.77 18.79 10.97
CA THR A 184 7.24 18.71 9.61
C THR A 184 6.19 17.60 9.48
N SER A 185 5.04 17.89 8.88
CA SER A 185 4.05 16.88 8.54
C SER A 185 4.52 15.95 7.43
N VAL A 186 4.08 14.69 7.46
CA VAL A 186 4.17 13.79 6.30
C VAL A 186 3.37 14.39 5.14
N GLY A 187 3.99 14.47 3.98
CA GLY A 187 3.41 15.07 2.78
C GLY A 187 2.28 14.24 2.17
N LYS A 188 1.55 14.81 1.20
CA LYS A 188 0.46 14.11 0.52
C LYS A 188 1.02 13.05 -0.44
N PRO A 189 0.72 11.75 -0.22
CA PRO A 189 1.28 10.68 -1.04
C PRO A 189 0.58 10.55 -2.39
N LEU A 190 1.37 10.21 -3.40
CA LEU A 190 0.86 9.78 -4.71
C LEU A 190 1.03 8.26 -4.90
N PRO A 191 0.20 7.61 -5.72
CA PRO A 191 0.44 6.23 -6.14
C PRO A 191 1.84 6.10 -6.78
N PRO A 192 2.62 5.08 -6.43
CA PRO A 192 3.89 4.81 -7.09
C PRO A 192 3.64 4.36 -8.54
N LYS A 193 4.69 4.40 -9.37
CA LYS A 193 4.63 3.83 -10.71
C LYS A 193 5.86 2.98 -10.99
N TYR A 194 5.69 2.02 -11.89
CA TYR A 194 6.80 1.19 -12.36
C TYR A 194 7.86 2.06 -13.04
N CYS A 195 9.08 2.00 -12.52
CA CYS A 195 10.24 2.75 -12.95
C CYS A 195 11.52 1.88 -12.78
N PRO A 196 11.66 0.78 -13.55
CA PRO A 196 12.68 -0.25 -13.32
C PRO A 196 14.12 0.27 -13.41
N ASN A 197 14.32 1.35 -14.16
CA ASN A 197 15.63 1.99 -14.34
C ASN A 197 15.89 3.12 -13.33
N GLY A 198 14.97 3.35 -12.38
CA GLY A 198 15.03 4.46 -11.43
C GLY A 198 14.71 5.84 -12.05
N SER A 199 14.54 5.93 -13.37
CA SER A 199 14.12 7.14 -14.07
C SER A 199 12.62 7.37 -13.93
N ASP A 200 12.22 8.63 -13.88
CA ASP A 200 10.83 9.08 -13.80
C ASP A 200 10.05 8.63 -12.56
N CYS A 201 10.63 7.89 -11.60
CA CYS A 201 9.94 7.46 -10.39
C CYS A 201 9.21 8.60 -9.66
N VAL A 202 8.14 8.25 -8.94
CA VAL A 202 7.47 9.18 -8.01
C VAL A 202 8.42 9.46 -6.84
N SER A 203 8.85 10.72 -6.73
CA SER A 203 9.64 11.21 -5.60
C SER A 203 8.74 11.66 -4.46
N GLY A 204 9.25 11.55 -3.23
CA GLY A 204 8.52 11.96 -2.05
C GLY A 204 7.56 10.88 -1.52
N PRO A 205 6.53 11.30 -0.75
CA PRO A 205 5.58 10.40 -0.12
C PRO A 205 4.87 9.49 -1.14
N LYS A 206 4.85 8.19 -0.90
CA LYS A 206 4.20 7.24 -1.81
C LYS A 206 3.12 6.47 -1.08
N GLN A 207 1.99 6.25 -1.76
CA GLN A 207 0.93 5.39 -1.26
C GLN A 207 1.38 3.92 -1.26
N PRO A 208 0.74 3.06 -0.48
CA PRO A 208 0.76 1.62 -0.73
C PRO A 208 0.23 1.30 -2.13
N MET A 209 0.55 0.11 -2.64
CA MET A 209 0.07 -0.35 -3.94
C MET A 209 -1.21 -1.18 -3.74
N TYR A 210 -2.34 -0.59 -4.11
CA TYR A 210 -3.65 -1.26 -4.19
C TYR A 210 -3.86 -1.66 -5.66
N TRP A 211 -4.01 -2.96 -5.95
CA TRP A 211 -3.95 -3.41 -7.36
C TRP A 211 -4.79 -4.63 -7.72
N ALA A 212 -4.97 -5.58 -6.79
CA ALA A 212 -5.66 -6.84 -7.05
C ALA A 212 -7.16 -6.83 -6.66
N ASN A 213 -7.70 -5.68 -6.22
CA ASN A 213 -9.05 -5.55 -5.67
C ASN A 213 -9.74 -4.29 -6.22
N GLU A 214 -11.00 -4.05 -5.84
CA GLU A 214 -11.69 -2.80 -6.16
C GLU A 214 -10.92 -1.57 -5.68
N ARG A 215 -11.02 -0.47 -6.43
CA ARG A 215 -10.30 0.80 -6.22
C ARG A 215 -8.76 0.67 -6.29
N PRO A 216 -8.20 0.07 -7.35
CA PRO A 216 -6.77 0.01 -7.51
C PRO A 216 -6.19 1.41 -7.77
N ASN A 217 -5.03 1.70 -7.18
CA ASN A 217 -4.26 2.92 -7.45
C ASN A 217 -3.03 2.67 -8.35
N VAL A 218 -2.70 1.39 -8.59
CA VAL A 218 -1.69 0.98 -9.58
C VAL A 218 -2.27 -0.07 -10.52
N GLN A 219 -1.85 -0.02 -11.78
CA GLN A 219 -2.27 -0.96 -12.81
C GLN A 219 -1.23 -2.06 -12.95
N PHE A 220 -1.67 -3.32 -12.92
CA PHE A 220 -0.81 -4.46 -13.26
C PHE A 220 -0.86 -4.70 -14.77
N SER A 221 0.30 -4.75 -15.42
CA SER A 221 0.40 -4.88 -16.88
C SER A 221 0.12 -6.29 -17.40
N GLY A 222 -0.03 -7.28 -16.50
CA GLY A 222 -0.07 -8.70 -16.86
C GLY A 222 1.32 -9.32 -17.03
N ASP A 223 2.38 -8.51 -17.08
CA ASP A 223 3.76 -8.97 -17.10
C ASP A 223 4.21 -9.33 -15.68
N PHE A 224 4.49 -10.61 -15.46
CA PHE A 224 4.98 -11.16 -14.21
C PHE A 224 6.20 -10.40 -13.65
N LEU A 225 7.11 -9.91 -14.51
CA LEU A 225 8.31 -9.19 -14.10
C LEU A 225 8.02 -7.74 -13.63
N GLN A 226 6.81 -7.25 -13.89
CA GLN A 226 6.33 -5.92 -13.54
C GLN A 226 5.29 -5.96 -12.40
N LYS A 227 5.17 -7.09 -11.69
CA LYS A 227 4.26 -7.20 -10.54
C LYS A 227 4.55 -6.07 -9.52
N PRO A 228 3.50 -5.42 -8.97
CA PRO A 228 3.66 -4.41 -7.92
C PRO A 228 4.55 -4.92 -6.80
N SER A 229 5.57 -4.14 -6.44
CA SER A 229 6.58 -4.56 -5.49
C SER A 229 7.20 -3.40 -4.71
N TYR A 230 7.50 -3.63 -3.44
CA TYR A 230 8.11 -2.64 -2.56
C TYR A 230 9.63 -2.69 -2.67
N ASN A 231 10.14 -2.27 -3.82
CA ASN A 231 11.57 -2.19 -4.11
C ASN A 231 11.88 -1.04 -5.10
N ALA A 232 13.15 -0.96 -5.51
CA ALA A 232 13.66 0.11 -6.37
C ALA A 232 12.94 0.22 -7.72
N LYS A 233 12.39 -0.88 -8.26
CA LYS A 233 11.66 -0.87 -9.54
C LYS A 233 10.36 -0.07 -9.49
N TRP A 234 9.88 0.28 -8.28
CA TRP A 234 8.70 1.10 -8.05
C TRP A 234 9.04 2.40 -7.30
N GLY A 235 10.33 2.75 -7.23
CA GLY A 235 10.80 3.97 -6.59
C GLY A 235 10.87 3.90 -5.07
N PHE A 236 10.77 2.71 -4.47
CA PHE A 236 10.97 2.49 -3.04
C PHE A 236 12.42 2.15 -2.75
N LYS A 237 13.06 2.91 -1.86
CA LYS A 237 14.39 2.56 -1.35
C LYS A 237 14.23 1.51 -0.25
N ASN A 238 15.19 0.60 -0.13
CA ASN A 238 15.23 -0.27 1.06
C ASN A 238 15.50 0.57 2.31
N GLY A 239 14.79 0.31 3.41
CA GLY A 239 14.89 1.03 4.67
C GLY A 239 13.86 2.15 4.85
N ALA A 240 14.23 3.15 5.65
CA ALA A 240 13.40 4.31 5.95
C ALA A 240 13.17 5.18 4.70
N GLN A 241 11.95 5.69 4.52
CA GLN A 241 11.63 6.65 3.47
C GLN A 241 11.79 8.07 4.04
N ASP A 242 13.01 8.62 3.97
CA ASP A 242 13.33 9.93 4.57
C ASP A 242 12.87 11.15 3.73
N ASP A 243 12.35 10.93 2.52
CA ASP A 243 11.89 11.98 1.60
C ASP A 243 10.37 12.24 1.70
N ILE A 244 9.69 11.70 2.72
CA ILE A 244 8.23 11.81 2.86
C ILE A 244 7.76 13.08 3.59
N PHE A 245 8.67 13.99 3.92
CA PHE A 245 8.44 15.17 4.75
C PHE A 245 8.39 16.45 3.89
N ASP A 246 7.51 17.39 4.22
CA ASP A 246 7.38 18.72 3.58
C ASP A 246 7.37 18.66 2.03
N GLY A 247 6.24 18.27 1.44
CA GLY A 247 6.04 18.34 0.00
C GLY A 247 4.80 17.63 -0.52
N THR A 248 4.36 18.00 -1.71
CA THR A 248 3.51 17.16 -2.56
C THR A 248 4.41 16.28 -3.40
N SER A 249 4.09 15.00 -3.50
CA SER A 249 4.84 14.07 -4.36
C SER A 249 4.88 14.57 -5.81
N GLY A 250 5.98 14.29 -6.51
CA GLY A 250 6.22 14.78 -7.87
C GLY A 250 6.90 13.73 -8.74
N SER A 251 6.85 13.89 -10.06
CA SER A 251 7.68 13.10 -10.98
C SER A 251 9.07 13.70 -10.98
N LYS A 252 10.09 12.93 -10.62
CA LYS A 252 11.47 13.41 -10.65
C LYS A 252 11.91 13.62 -12.12
N PRO A 253 12.45 14.78 -12.52
CA PRO A 253 13.18 14.88 -13.79
C PRO A 253 14.45 14.02 -13.71
N GLY A 254 14.82 13.35 -14.81
CA GLY A 254 16.05 12.57 -14.90
C GLY A 254 17.34 13.37 -14.60
N PRO A 255 18.50 12.70 -14.47
CA PRO A 255 19.77 13.37 -14.18
C PRO A 255 20.06 14.46 -15.23
N ALA A 256 20.33 15.68 -14.76
CA ALA A 256 20.64 16.81 -15.62
C ALA A 256 22.07 16.70 -16.16
N ASP A 257 22.21 16.63 -17.49
CA ASP A 257 23.47 16.92 -18.17
C ASP A 257 23.69 18.44 -18.27
N PRO A 258 24.92 18.96 -18.12
CA PRO A 258 25.19 20.39 -18.10
C PRO A 258 25.34 20.89 -19.54
N THR A 259 24.27 21.40 -20.13
CA THR A 259 24.38 22.20 -21.37
C THR A 259 23.52 23.46 -21.24
N PRO A 260 24.08 24.67 -21.46
CA PRO A 260 23.36 25.91 -21.24
C PRO A 260 22.31 26.07 -22.34
N THR A 261 21.04 25.90 -21.98
CA THR A 261 19.93 26.18 -22.90
C THR A 261 19.26 27.49 -22.49
N THR A 262 19.36 28.43 -23.42
CA THR A 262 18.76 29.75 -23.47
C THR A 262 17.36 29.82 -22.83
N LEU A 263 17.16 30.79 -21.95
CA LEU A 263 15.86 31.16 -21.38
C LEU A 263 14.92 31.56 -22.53
N LEU A 264 14.02 30.66 -22.94
CA LEU A 264 12.87 31.03 -23.75
C LEU A 264 11.78 31.52 -22.80
N THR A 265 11.53 32.82 -22.87
CA THR A 265 10.42 33.51 -22.22
C THR A 265 9.12 32.97 -22.79
N VAL A 266 8.46 32.08 -22.05
CA VAL A 266 7.10 31.65 -22.37
C VAL A 266 6.16 32.76 -21.87
N THR A 267 5.77 33.64 -22.78
CA THR A 267 4.59 34.49 -22.58
C THR A 267 3.38 33.59 -22.36
N SER A 268 2.87 33.56 -21.13
CA SER A 268 1.63 32.89 -20.77
C SER A 268 0.47 33.57 -21.49
N LYS A 269 -0.13 32.83 -22.43
CA LYS A 269 -1.43 33.15 -23.03
C LYS A 269 -2.48 33.13 -21.90
N PRO A 270 -3.36 34.14 -21.77
CA PRO A 270 -4.42 34.13 -20.78
C PRO A 270 -5.30 32.89 -20.96
N ALA A 271 -5.58 32.20 -19.85
CA ALA A 271 -6.53 31.11 -19.79
C ALA A 271 -7.90 31.59 -20.32
N PRO A 272 -8.62 30.79 -21.12
CA PRO A 272 -9.97 31.14 -21.53
C PRO A 272 -10.85 31.13 -20.28
N THR A 273 -11.46 32.28 -20.05
CA THR A 273 -12.49 32.55 -19.04
C THR A 273 -13.51 31.42 -19.05
N ALA A 274 -13.78 30.85 -17.86
CA ALA A 274 -14.83 29.87 -17.65
C ALA A 274 -16.18 30.48 -18.08
N THR A 275 -16.70 30.01 -19.20
CA THR A 275 -18.09 30.24 -19.56
C THR A 275 -18.93 29.33 -18.66
N ALA A 276 -19.53 29.93 -17.64
CA ALA A 276 -20.62 29.31 -16.91
C ALA A 276 -21.69 28.87 -17.91
N SER A 277 -22.03 27.58 -17.92
CA SER A 277 -23.20 27.05 -18.61
C SER A 277 -24.08 26.34 -17.58
N PRO A 278 -25.41 26.50 -17.67
CA PRO A 278 -26.32 26.41 -16.53
C PRO A 278 -26.76 24.97 -16.28
N GLY A 279 -26.54 24.49 -15.06
CA GLY A 279 -26.93 23.14 -14.64
C GLY A 279 -26.42 22.84 -13.24
N GLY A 280 -26.90 23.61 -12.27
CA GLY A 280 -26.48 23.54 -10.88
C GLY A 280 -26.86 22.22 -10.20
N GLY A 281 -25.85 21.48 -9.77
CA GLY A 281 -25.93 20.48 -8.73
C GLY A 281 -24.55 20.33 -8.10
N THR A 282 -24.44 20.55 -6.79
CA THR A 282 -23.22 20.19 -6.04
C THR A 282 -23.13 18.67 -6.01
N CYS A 283 -22.06 18.12 -6.57
CA CYS A 283 -21.78 16.69 -6.55
C CYS A 283 -20.70 16.38 -5.52
N SER A 284 -20.74 15.18 -4.94
CA SER A 284 -19.72 14.69 -4.01
C SER A 284 -18.35 14.51 -4.68
N TRP A 285 -18.31 14.29 -5.99
CA TRP A 285 -17.09 14.16 -6.79
C TRP A 285 -17.01 15.20 -7.92
N PRO A 286 -16.11 16.21 -7.84
CA PRO A 286 -15.96 17.22 -8.89
C PRO A 286 -15.62 16.62 -10.25
N GLY A 287 -16.40 16.98 -11.28
CA GLY A 287 -16.24 16.46 -12.65
C GLY A 287 -17.19 15.32 -13.01
N HIS A 288 -18.00 14.84 -12.07
CA HIS A 288 -18.94 13.72 -12.24
C HIS A 288 -20.38 14.11 -11.87
N CYS A 289 -20.70 15.41 -11.90
CA CYS A 289 -22.04 15.97 -11.68
C CYS A 289 -23.00 15.71 -12.84
N ALA A 290 -24.27 16.10 -12.65
CA ALA A 290 -25.26 16.15 -13.71
C ALA A 290 -24.70 16.92 -14.93
N GLY A 291 -24.73 16.29 -16.10
CA GLY A 291 -24.16 16.84 -17.34
C GLY A 291 -22.67 16.56 -17.59
N ALA A 292 -21.96 15.97 -16.62
CA ALA A 292 -20.62 15.43 -16.84
C ALA A 292 -20.65 14.28 -17.85
N SER A 293 -19.56 14.10 -18.59
CA SER A 293 -19.41 12.98 -19.53
C SER A 293 -19.13 11.68 -18.78
N CYS A 294 -19.76 10.58 -19.20
CA CYS A 294 -19.64 9.27 -18.57
C CYS A 294 -19.58 8.15 -19.62
N GLY A 295 -18.94 7.02 -19.29
CA GLY A 295 -18.98 5.78 -20.09
C GLY A 295 -19.81 4.67 -19.45
N SER A 296 -20.01 4.74 -18.13
CA SER A 296 -20.74 3.78 -17.32
C SER A 296 -21.42 4.48 -16.14
N ASN A 297 -22.38 3.82 -15.49
CA ASN A 297 -23.07 4.38 -14.32
C ASN A 297 -22.11 4.76 -13.16
N ASN A 298 -20.92 4.16 -13.12
CA ASN A 298 -19.92 4.42 -12.08
C ASN A 298 -19.13 5.73 -12.31
N ASP A 299 -19.28 6.37 -13.47
CA ASP A 299 -18.66 7.65 -13.77
C ASP A 299 -19.54 8.84 -13.31
N CYS A 300 -20.60 8.58 -12.56
CA CYS A 300 -21.57 9.58 -12.11
C CYS A 300 -21.65 9.64 -10.59
N SER A 301 -21.68 10.86 -10.05
CA SER A 301 -21.72 11.12 -8.61
C SER A 301 -23.10 10.85 -8.02
N ASP A 302 -23.12 10.43 -6.75
CA ASP A 302 -24.32 10.29 -5.93
C ASP A 302 -25.33 9.29 -6.52
N ALA A 303 -26.57 9.72 -6.75
CA ALA A 303 -27.63 8.88 -7.30
C ALA A 303 -27.74 8.95 -8.84
N LEU A 304 -26.81 9.64 -9.51
CA LEU A 304 -26.85 9.84 -10.96
C LEU A 304 -26.41 8.58 -11.73
N THR A 305 -26.96 8.39 -12.92
CA THR A 305 -26.63 7.25 -13.79
C THR A 305 -26.13 7.76 -15.13
N CYS A 306 -25.35 6.94 -15.85
CA CYS A 306 -24.85 7.33 -17.15
C CYS A 306 -25.90 7.07 -18.22
N LYS A 307 -26.53 8.14 -18.69
CA LYS A 307 -27.54 8.11 -19.74
C LYS A 307 -27.02 8.85 -20.96
N ASN A 308 -26.89 8.14 -22.07
CA ASN A 308 -26.43 8.69 -23.36
C ASN A 308 -25.09 9.43 -23.25
N GLY A 309 -24.16 8.88 -22.46
CA GLY A 309 -22.83 9.45 -22.26
C GLY A 309 -22.79 10.68 -21.33
N LYS A 310 -23.89 10.96 -20.62
CA LYS A 310 -24.00 12.05 -19.64
C LYS A 310 -24.62 11.59 -18.31
N CYS A 311 -24.14 12.13 -17.20
CA CYS A 311 -24.73 11.86 -15.89
C CYS A 311 -26.09 12.56 -15.74
N ALA A 312 -27.16 11.79 -15.51
CA ALA A 312 -28.55 12.26 -15.42
C ALA A 312 -29.50 11.30 -14.67
#